data_AF-A0A517I4C7-F1
#
_entry.id   AF-A0A517I4C7-F1
#
_cell.length_a   1.000
_cell.length_b   1.000
_cell.length_c   1.000
_cell.angle_alpha   90.00
_cell.angle_beta   90.00
_cell.angle_gamma   90.00
#
_symmetry.space_group_name_H-M   'P 1'
#
loop_
_entity.id
_entity.type
_entity.pdbx_description
1 polymer ?
#
loop_
_entity_poly.entity_id
_entity_poly.type
_entity_poly.pdbx_seq_one_letter_code
_entity_poly.pdbx_strand_id
1 'polypeptide(L)'
;MKSAQIYGLGVPYDEFGREGRSPYASAEVIISASMCDSLDEDDRINTMAHKFGHILGLAHTSDTSEDSIMDNNDVFDWDIDGPTRYDKRNIKNLYND
;
A
#
# COMPACT_ATOMS: atom_id res chain seq x y z
N MET A 1 20.26 7.37 6.30
CA MET A 1 19.60 6.61 5.21
C MET A 1 18.81 5.48 5.86
N LYS A 2 17.50 5.65 6.06
CA LYS A 2 16.64 4.55 6.47
C LYS A 2 16.41 3.72 5.21
N SER A 3 16.98 2.51 5.17
CA SER A 3 16.74 1.54 4.10
C SER A 3 15.23 1.34 3.97
N ALA A 4 14.73 1.15 2.75
CA ALA A 4 13.35 0.73 2.46
C ALA A 4 12.96 -0.45 3.38
N GLN A 5 12.38 -0.13 4.53
CA GLN A 5 11.93 -1.11 5.50
C GLN A 5 10.56 -1.53 5.00
N ILE A 6 10.38 -2.82 4.80
CA ILE A 6 9.10 -3.39 4.38
C ILE A 6 8.10 -3.09 5.51
N TYR A 7 7.35 -1.99 5.41
CA TYR A 7 6.36 -1.54 6.41
C TYR A 7 5.26 -2.58 6.64
N GLY A 8 5.08 -3.42 5.62
CA GLY A 8 4.25 -4.60 5.62
C GLY A 8 4.48 -5.39 4.33
N LEU A 9 4.16 -6.67 4.39
CA LEU A 9 4.30 -7.62 3.30
C LEU A 9 2.90 -8.00 2.80
N GLY A 10 2.69 -7.89 1.49
CA GLY A 10 1.54 -8.50 0.82
C GLY A 10 1.96 -9.86 0.27
N VAL A 11 1.28 -10.92 0.64
CA VAL A 11 1.53 -12.29 0.16
C VAL A 11 0.35 -12.72 -0.71
N PRO A 12 0.49 -12.70 -2.04
CA PRO A 12 -0.61 -13.07 -2.94
C PRO A 12 -0.68 -14.60 -3.13
N TYR A 13 -1.90 -15.13 -3.23
CA TYR A 13 -2.19 -16.54 -3.44
C TYR A 13 -3.12 -16.73 -4.63
N ASP A 14 -2.94 -17.83 -5.38
CA ASP A 14 -3.91 -18.27 -6.40
C ASP A 14 -5.15 -18.93 -5.79
N GLU A 15 -6.10 -19.35 -6.64
CA GLU A 15 -7.35 -19.98 -6.21
C GLU A 15 -7.17 -21.29 -5.40
N PHE A 16 -5.98 -21.88 -5.44
CA PHE A 16 -5.61 -23.09 -4.69
C PHE A 16 -4.78 -22.78 -3.43
N GLY A 17 -4.60 -21.51 -3.09
CA GLY A 17 -3.81 -21.08 -1.93
C GLY A 17 -2.29 -21.17 -2.16
N ARG A 18 -1.82 -21.22 -3.41
CA ARG A 18 -0.37 -21.27 -3.71
C ARG A 18 0.19 -19.87 -3.83
N GLU A 19 1.22 -19.58 -3.05
CA GLU A 19 1.89 -18.28 -3.02
C GLU A 19 2.54 -17.92 -4.38
N GLY A 20 2.40 -16.66 -4.79
CA GLY A 20 3.17 -16.07 -5.89
C GLY A 20 2.80 -16.59 -7.29
N ARG A 21 1.61 -17.18 -7.46
CA ARG A 21 1.14 -17.71 -8.75
C ARG A 21 0.00 -16.87 -9.34
N SER A 22 0.19 -16.40 -10.57
CA SER A 22 -0.85 -15.69 -11.33
C SER A 22 -1.80 -16.70 -12.02
N PRO A 23 -3.12 -16.43 -12.09
CA PRO A 23 -3.81 -15.25 -11.56
C PRO A 23 -3.95 -15.31 -10.03
N TYR A 24 -3.81 -14.15 -9.38
CA TYR A 24 -4.02 -14.02 -7.94
C TYR A 24 -5.52 -14.01 -7.62
N ALA A 25 -5.91 -14.72 -6.56
CA ALA A 25 -7.30 -14.83 -6.09
C ALA A 25 -7.49 -14.29 -4.67
N SER A 26 -6.47 -14.34 -3.83
CA SER A 26 -6.49 -13.78 -2.47
C SER A 26 -5.12 -13.27 -2.06
N ALA A 27 -5.02 -12.55 -0.94
CA ALA A 27 -3.76 -12.09 -0.39
C ALA A 27 -3.82 -12.00 1.14
N GLU A 28 -2.69 -12.25 1.80
CA GLU A 28 -2.47 -11.93 3.21
C GLU A 28 -1.66 -10.63 3.33
N VAL A 29 -1.99 -9.79 4.32
CA VAL A 29 -1.24 -8.58 4.65
C VAL A 29 -0.66 -8.72 6.04
N ILE A 30 0.67 -8.62 6.12
CA ILE A 30 1.41 -8.58 7.38
C ILE A 30 1.88 -7.15 7.59
N ILE A 31 1.58 -6.56 8.75
CA ILE A 31 1.94 -5.17 9.08
C ILE A 31 2.94 -5.17 10.22
N SER A 32 4.05 -4.44 10.06
CA SER A 32 5.03 -4.25 11.13
C SER A 32 4.61 -3.08 12.01
N ALA A 33 3.77 -3.36 13.02
CA ALA A 33 3.24 -2.34 13.91
C ALA A 33 4.30 -1.54 14.68
N SER A 34 5.54 -2.06 14.82
CA SER A 34 6.67 -1.36 15.43
C SER A 34 7.22 -0.20 14.59
N MET A 35 6.83 -0.10 13.32
CA MET A 35 7.26 0.94 12.40
C MET A 35 6.24 2.09 12.26
N CYS A 36 5.01 1.89 12.73
CA CYS A 36 4.02 2.96 12.84
C CYS A 36 4.24 3.69 14.18
N ASP A 37 4.15 5.02 14.20
CA ASP A 37 4.22 5.75 15.46
C ASP A 37 3.11 5.24 16.40
N SER A 38 3.51 4.89 17.62
CA SER A 38 2.55 4.44 18.64
C SER A 38 1.65 5.55 19.16
N LEU A 39 2.03 6.81 18.92
CA LEU A 39 1.29 8.01 19.28
C LEU A 39 0.43 8.56 18.14
N ASP A 40 0.56 7.99 16.94
CA ASP A 40 -0.18 8.40 15.74
C ASP A 40 -0.94 7.21 15.15
N GLU A 41 -2.27 7.24 15.26
CA GLU A 41 -3.11 6.20 14.68
C GLU A 41 -3.14 6.28 13.15
N ASP A 42 -2.87 7.46 12.58
CA ASP A 42 -2.97 7.72 11.15
C ASP A 42 -1.85 6.99 10.40
N ASP A 43 -0.66 6.84 10.98
CA ASP A 43 0.43 6.01 10.45
C ASP A 43 -0.02 4.56 10.19
N ARG A 44 -0.83 4.00 11.09
CA ARG A 44 -1.34 2.63 10.96
C ARG A 44 -2.40 2.55 9.87
N ILE A 45 -3.29 3.53 9.81
CA ILE A 45 -4.34 3.63 8.80
C ILE A 45 -3.70 3.78 7.41
N ASN A 46 -2.73 4.66 7.27
CA ASN A 46 -1.98 4.91 6.04
C ASN A 46 -1.19 3.68 5.60
N THR A 47 -0.49 3.02 6.53
CA THR A 47 0.22 1.77 6.24
C THR A 47 -0.73 0.67 5.79
N MET A 48 -1.90 0.53 6.43
CA MET A 48 -2.95 -0.41 6.00
C MET A 48 -3.43 -0.05 4.58
N ALA A 49 -3.78 1.21 4.33
CA ALA A 49 -4.26 1.69 3.05
C ALA A 49 -3.26 1.44 1.92
N HIS A 50 -1.97 1.72 2.14
CA HIS A 50 -0.88 1.42 1.20
C HIS A 50 -0.86 -0.07 0.81
N LYS A 51 -0.97 -0.98 1.79
CA LYS A 51 -0.92 -2.43 1.53
C LYS A 51 -2.17 -2.93 0.82
N PHE A 52 -3.34 -2.40 1.17
CA PHE A 52 -4.56 -2.68 0.41
C PHE A 52 -4.47 -2.15 -1.03
N GLY A 53 -3.81 -1.02 -1.27
CA GLY A 53 -3.52 -0.51 -2.60
C GLY A 53 -2.82 -1.55 -3.49
N HIS A 54 -1.79 -2.22 -2.97
CA HIS A 54 -1.12 -3.32 -3.68
C HIS A 54 -2.03 -4.51 -3.98
N ILE A 55 -2.89 -4.90 -3.04
CA ILE A 55 -3.86 -5.98 -3.26
C ILE A 55 -4.83 -5.62 -4.39
N LEU A 56 -5.22 -4.35 -4.45
CA LEU A 56 -6.08 -3.79 -5.48
C LEU A 56 -5.32 -3.48 -6.78
N GLY A 57 -4.07 -3.91 -6.92
CA GLY A 57 -3.28 -3.81 -8.15
C GLY A 57 -2.50 -2.51 -8.34
N LEU A 58 -2.48 -1.60 -7.35
CA LEU A 58 -1.65 -0.40 -7.42
C LEU A 58 -0.18 -0.74 -7.17
N ALA A 59 0.69 -0.26 -8.05
CA ALA A 59 2.14 -0.31 -7.86
C ALA A 59 2.63 0.92 -7.08
N HIS A 60 3.87 0.86 -6.57
CA HIS A 60 4.54 2.06 -6.07
C HIS A 60 4.61 3.11 -7.18
N THR A 61 4.41 4.38 -6.80
CA THR A 61 4.69 5.49 -7.71
C THR A 61 6.19 5.81 -7.68
N SER A 62 6.73 6.20 -8.83
CA SER A 62 8.07 6.79 -8.93
C SER A 62 8.03 8.31 -9.09
N ASP A 63 6.83 8.88 -9.20
CA ASP A 63 6.61 10.31 -9.32
C ASP A 63 6.55 10.93 -7.93
N THR A 64 7.66 11.55 -7.52
CA THR A 64 7.79 12.22 -6.22
C THR A 64 7.17 13.62 -6.19
N SER A 65 6.47 14.03 -7.26
CA SER A 65 5.79 15.33 -7.34
C SER A 65 4.28 15.23 -7.10
N GLU A 66 3.76 14.02 -6.93
CA GLU A 66 2.35 13.74 -6.68
C GLU A 66 2.22 12.98 -5.36
N ASP A 67 1.50 13.57 -4.40
CA ASP A 67 1.16 12.94 -3.14
C ASP A 67 0.43 11.61 -3.38
N SER A 68 0.95 10.52 -2.84
CA SER A 68 0.39 9.18 -3.04
C SER A 68 0.62 8.28 -1.85
N ILE A 69 -0.43 7.58 -1.41
CA ILE A 69 -0.27 6.53 -0.39
C ILE A 69 0.58 5.36 -0.91
N MET A 70 0.86 5.30 -2.21
CA MET A 70 1.74 4.32 -2.84
C MET A 70 3.19 4.82 -2.98
N ASP A 71 3.52 6.04 -2.55
CA ASP A 71 4.90 6.48 -2.31
C ASP A 71 5.31 6.02 -0.90
N ASN A 72 6.55 5.54 -0.76
CA ASN A 72 7.10 5.10 0.51
C ASN A 72 7.40 6.25 1.48
N ASN A 73 7.56 7.48 0.98
CA ASN A 73 7.81 8.65 1.82
C ASN A 73 6.51 9.24 2.36
N ASP A 74 5.48 9.30 1.53
CA ASP A 74 4.21 9.95 1.83
C ASP A 74 3.34 9.15 2.82
N VAL A 75 3.55 7.84 2.94
CA VAL A 75 2.80 6.98 3.89
C VAL A 75 2.90 7.48 5.33
N PHE A 76 3.99 8.16 5.69
CA PHE A 76 4.24 8.70 7.03
C PHE A 76 4.32 10.23 7.02
N ASP A 77 3.83 10.89 5.95
CA ASP A 77 3.74 12.34 5.94
C ASP A 77 2.50 12.79 6.71
N TRP A 78 2.66 13.86 7.49
CA TRP A 78 1.65 14.36 8.42
C TRP A 78 0.45 15.02 7.70
N ASP A 79 0.60 15.35 6.41
CA ASP A 79 -0.45 15.94 5.58
C ASP A 79 -1.15 14.91 4.67
N ILE A 80 -0.77 13.63 4.75
CA ILE A 80 -1.40 12.53 4.04
C ILE A 80 -2.34 11.77 5.00
N ASP A 81 -3.64 11.78 4.70
CA ASP A 81 -4.65 10.97 5.40
C ASP A 81 -5.38 10.08 4.38
N GLY A 82 -4.85 8.86 4.22
CA GLY A 82 -5.37 7.83 3.34
C GLY A 82 -5.15 8.07 1.84
N PRO A 83 -5.90 7.37 0.96
CA PRO A 83 -5.70 7.43 -0.48
C PRO A 83 -5.94 8.82 -1.07
N THR A 84 -4.95 9.33 -1.80
CA THR A 84 -4.97 10.67 -2.39
C THR A 84 -5.81 10.73 -3.67
N ARG A 85 -5.90 11.91 -4.28
CA ARG A 85 -6.56 12.07 -5.59
C ARG A 85 -5.85 11.28 -6.68
N TYR A 86 -4.53 11.14 -6.58
CA TYR A 86 -3.73 10.37 -7.53
C TYR A 86 -4.07 8.87 -7.42
N ASP A 87 -4.06 8.32 -6.20
CA ASP A 87 -4.39 6.90 -5.94
C ASP A 87 -5.80 6.55 -6.41
N LYS A 88 -6.77 7.40 -6.08
CA LYS A 88 -8.18 7.23 -6.48
C LYS A 88 -8.39 7.26 -8.00
N ARG A 89 -7.52 7.94 -8.75
CA ARG A 89 -7.58 7.97 -10.21
C ARG A 89 -6.99 6.69 -10.80
N ASN A 90 -5.84 6.27 -10.28
CA ASN A 90 -5.18 5.04 -10.73
C ASN A 90 -6.04 3.81 -10.47
N ILE A 91 -6.67 3.72 -9.29
CA ILE A 91 -7.55 2.58 -9.00
C ILE A 91 -8.80 2.58 -9.89
N LYS A 92 -9.37 3.76 -10.19
CA LYS A 92 -10.48 3.86 -11.15
C LYS A 92 -10.06 3.42 -12.55
N ASN A 93 -8.86 3.77 -13.00
CA ASN A 93 -8.34 3.35 -14.30
C ASN A 93 -8.11 1.83 -14.38
N LEU A 94 -7.87 1.15 -13.25
CA LEU A 94 -7.71 -0.31 -13.21
C LEU A 94 -9.05 -1.07 -13.27
N TYR A 95 -10.12 -0.50 -12.73
CA TYR A 95 -11.39 -1.22 -12.51
C TYR A 95 -12.58 -0.67 -13.29
N ASN A 96 -12.48 0.53 -13.85
CA ASN A 96 -13.50 1.08 -14.73
C ASN A 96 -12.95 1.14 -16.15
N ASP A 97 -13.41 0.20 -16.97
CA ASP A 97 -13.35 0.25 -18.44
C ASP A 97 -14.21 1.41 -18.99
#